data_AF-A0A931T1H3-F1
#
_entry.id   AF-A0A931T1H3-F1
#
_cell.length_a   1.000
_cell.length_b   1.000
_cell.length_c   1.000
_cell.angle_alpha   90.00
_cell.angle_beta   90.00
_cell.angle_gamma   90.00
#
_symmetry.space_group_name_H-M   'P 1'
#
loop_
_entity.id
_entity.type
_entity.pdbx_description
1 polymer ?
#
loop_
_entity_poly.entity_id
_entity_poly.type
_entity_poly.pdbx_seq_one_letter_code
_entity_poly.pdbx_strand_id
1 'polypeptide(L)'
;CGKIGTTVITGWDGSQVSYECRSDKVAWARGCGHSGRRSPFRGGSKLQYITEWAAKWRIFGVTVEGAGKDHMTRGGSYDRAGAIVEGIFGYPRPFPIPYEWFLVGGRKMASSKGVGLPAAEFATLLRPDLARFAIVRPHYRQHVDFDPGGDTIPALYDEFDRGAAAFFGREDDPDLARTFYYSMVDGPGADAYRPRFARIAHLSQMPSVDLAAAVEREKGYEPIAQSLAQEILAASRGDMTSSAIAKKEEVERVSASAR
;
A
#
# COMPACT_ATOMS: atom_id res chain seq x y z
N CYS A 1 -36.86 -2.09 1.47
CA CYS A 1 -36.13 -2.53 2.68
C CYS A 1 -34.61 -2.28 2.65
N GLY A 2 -34.04 -1.61 1.64
CA GLY A 2 -32.61 -1.29 1.58
C GLY A 2 -31.65 -2.46 1.29
N LYS A 3 -32.16 -3.69 1.08
CA LYS A 3 -31.34 -4.89 0.90
C LYS A 3 -31.15 -5.21 -0.60
N ILE A 4 -29.94 -4.97 -1.11
CA ILE A 4 -29.58 -5.35 -2.49
C ILE A 4 -29.40 -6.87 -2.62
N GLY A 5 -28.84 -7.53 -1.59
CA GLY A 5 -28.52 -8.96 -1.65
C GLY A 5 -29.71 -9.87 -1.98
N THR A 6 -30.91 -9.48 -1.54
CA THR A 6 -32.17 -10.21 -1.76
C THR A 6 -32.91 -9.82 -3.06
N THR A 7 -32.39 -8.85 -3.82
CA THR A 7 -33.06 -8.32 -5.02
C THR A 7 -32.66 -9.12 -6.26
N VAL A 8 -33.64 -9.57 -7.05
CA VAL A 8 -33.46 -10.25 -8.34
C VAL A 8 -34.02 -9.37 -9.44
N ILE A 9 -33.30 -9.24 -10.55
CA ILE A 9 -33.82 -8.60 -11.76
C ILE A 9 -34.63 -9.63 -12.54
N THR A 10 -35.87 -9.31 -12.88
CA THR A 10 -36.82 -10.22 -13.56
C THR A 10 -37.09 -9.82 -15.01
N GLY A 11 -36.69 -8.63 -15.43
CA GLY A 11 -36.84 -8.19 -16.82
C GLY A 11 -36.20 -6.84 -17.11
N TRP A 12 -36.05 -6.55 -18.40
CA TRP A 12 -35.58 -5.28 -18.94
C TRP A 12 -36.41 -4.97 -20.19
N ASP A 13 -37.00 -3.79 -20.25
CA ASP A 13 -37.88 -3.37 -21.36
C ASP A 13 -37.24 -2.36 -22.33
N GLY A 14 -35.95 -2.03 -22.13
CA GLY A 14 -35.26 -0.97 -22.87
C GLY A 14 -35.19 0.38 -22.13
N SER A 15 -35.98 0.56 -21.07
CA SER A 15 -36.03 1.79 -20.25
C SER A 15 -36.00 1.55 -18.74
N GLN A 16 -36.70 0.51 -18.26
CA GLN A 16 -36.80 0.14 -16.85
C GLN A 16 -36.49 -1.33 -16.62
N VAL A 17 -35.86 -1.61 -15.47
CA VAL A 17 -35.65 -2.95 -14.96
C VAL A 17 -36.81 -3.32 -14.04
N SER A 18 -37.36 -4.52 -14.23
CA SER A 18 -38.27 -5.15 -13.28
C SER A 18 -37.46 -5.90 -12.22
N TYR A 19 -37.84 -5.81 -10.95
CA TYR A 19 -37.14 -6.48 -9.87
C TYR A 19 -38.09 -6.99 -8.78
N GLU A 20 -37.61 -7.98 -8.03
CA GLU A 20 -38.28 -8.60 -6.89
C GLU A 20 -37.31 -8.75 -5.72
N CYS A 21 -37.74 -8.42 -4.51
CA CYS A 21 -36.99 -8.65 -3.27
C CYS A 21 -37.41 -9.97 -2.61
N ARG A 22 -36.73 -11.06 -2.98
CA ARG A 22 -37.10 -12.43 -2.57
C ARG A 22 -36.72 -12.75 -1.13
N SER A 23 -37.60 -13.45 -0.42
CA SER A 23 -37.45 -13.78 0.99
C SER A 23 -36.30 -14.76 1.29
N ASP A 24 -35.96 -15.61 0.34
CA ASP A 24 -35.13 -16.81 0.50
C ASP A 24 -33.92 -16.85 -0.44
N LYS A 25 -33.60 -15.73 -1.10
CA LYS A 25 -32.48 -15.67 -2.06
C LYS A 25 -31.12 -15.96 -1.43
N VAL A 26 -30.91 -15.56 -0.18
CA VAL A 26 -29.63 -15.71 0.55
C VAL A 26 -29.88 -16.15 1.98
N ALA A 27 -28.98 -16.97 2.54
CA ALA A 27 -29.13 -17.49 3.90
C ALA A 27 -29.00 -16.41 4.99
N TRP A 28 -28.27 -15.33 4.73
CA TRP A 28 -27.95 -14.30 5.72
C TRP A 28 -28.97 -13.14 5.79
N ALA A 29 -29.97 -13.11 4.91
CA ALA A 29 -30.99 -12.07 4.92
C ALA A 29 -32.33 -12.51 4.33
N ARG A 30 -33.41 -12.06 4.97
CA ARG A 30 -34.78 -12.18 4.46
C ARG A 30 -35.19 -10.93 3.67
N GLY A 31 -35.58 -11.12 2.41
CA GLY A 31 -36.21 -10.09 1.58
C GLY A 31 -37.64 -9.77 2.02
N CYS A 32 -38.20 -8.67 1.52
CA CYS A 32 -39.51 -8.15 1.96
C CYS A 32 -40.67 -8.46 1.00
N GLY A 33 -40.46 -9.25 -0.05
CA GLY A 33 -41.49 -9.62 -1.04
C GLY A 33 -41.89 -8.53 -2.03
N HIS A 34 -41.33 -7.32 -1.88
CA HIS A 34 -41.66 -6.20 -2.76
C HIS A 34 -41.19 -6.45 -4.20
N SER A 35 -42.04 -6.17 -5.17
CA SER A 35 -41.74 -6.14 -6.60
C SER A 35 -42.01 -4.76 -7.18
N GLY A 36 -41.23 -4.35 -8.17
CA GLY A 36 -41.37 -3.04 -8.79
C GLY A 36 -40.58 -2.89 -10.08
N ARG A 37 -40.69 -1.70 -10.68
CA ARG A 37 -39.92 -1.30 -11.86
C ARG A 37 -39.19 0.00 -11.58
N ARG A 38 -38.00 0.16 -12.13
CA ARG A 38 -37.19 1.38 -11.97
C ARG A 38 -36.25 1.56 -13.15
N SER A 39 -35.93 2.81 -13.50
CA SER A 39 -34.83 3.07 -14.42
C SER A 39 -33.49 2.71 -13.77
N PRO A 40 -32.58 1.99 -14.46
CA PRO A 40 -31.26 1.67 -13.91
C PRO A 40 -30.28 2.85 -13.97
N PHE A 41 -30.62 3.89 -14.74
CA PHE A 41 -29.75 5.04 -14.97
C PHE A 41 -29.79 6.05 -13.83
N ARG A 42 -28.84 7.01 -13.85
CA ARG A 42 -28.76 8.13 -12.88
C ARG A 42 -28.76 7.67 -11.41
N GLY A 43 -28.03 6.60 -11.10
CA GLY A 43 -27.95 6.04 -9.74
C GLY A 43 -29.12 5.15 -9.35
N GLY A 44 -30.01 4.81 -10.28
CA GLY A 44 -31.16 3.93 -10.02
C GLY A 44 -30.79 2.46 -9.81
N SER A 45 -29.58 2.03 -10.20
CA SER A 45 -29.12 0.65 -10.07
C SER A 45 -27.59 0.56 -9.93
N LYS A 46 -27.11 -0.63 -9.55
CA LYS A 46 -25.69 -0.98 -9.46
C LYS A 46 -25.40 -2.20 -10.33
N LEU A 47 -24.28 -2.16 -11.06
CA LEU A 47 -23.78 -3.31 -11.83
C LEU A 47 -23.23 -4.40 -10.88
N GLN A 48 -23.32 -5.66 -11.31
CA GLN A 48 -22.61 -6.74 -10.63
C GLN A 48 -21.10 -6.49 -10.70
N TYR A 49 -20.35 -6.85 -9.66
CA TYR A 49 -18.97 -6.37 -9.49
C TYR A 49 -18.03 -6.68 -10.67
N ILE A 50 -18.15 -7.86 -11.31
CA ILE A 50 -17.31 -8.24 -12.46
C ILE A 50 -17.64 -7.36 -13.67
N THR A 51 -18.93 -7.15 -13.94
CA THR A 51 -19.40 -6.29 -15.03
C THR A 51 -19.03 -4.84 -14.76
N GLU A 52 -19.15 -4.39 -13.51
CA GLU A 52 -18.73 -3.06 -13.06
C GLU A 52 -17.22 -2.86 -13.28
N TRP A 53 -16.41 -3.84 -12.91
CA TRP A 53 -14.96 -3.80 -13.07
C TRP A 53 -14.55 -3.70 -14.54
N ALA A 54 -15.11 -4.55 -15.39
CA ALA A 54 -14.90 -4.50 -16.84
C ALA A 54 -15.32 -3.16 -17.47
N ALA A 55 -16.46 -2.60 -17.03
CA ALA A 55 -16.92 -1.30 -17.51
C ALA A 55 -15.96 -0.18 -17.10
N LYS A 56 -15.44 -0.22 -15.87
CA LYS A 56 -14.48 0.76 -15.35
C LYS A 56 -13.16 0.74 -16.12
N TRP A 57 -12.67 -0.43 -16.54
CA TRP A 57 -11.47 -0.52 -17.38
C TRP A 57 -11.59 0.32 -18.65
N ARG A 58 -12.72 0.21 -19.35
CA ARG A 58 -12.99 1.03 -20.53
C ARG A 58 -13.19 2.50 -20.19
N ILE A 59 -14.00 2.81 -19.17
CA ILE A 59 -14.35 4.19 -18.81
C ILE A 59 -13.11 5.00 -18.43
N PHE A 60 -12.17 4.40 -17.69
CA PHE A 60 -10.95 5.07 -17.22
C PHE A 60 -9.74 4.85 -18.14
N GLY A 61 -9.86 4.07 -19.21
CA GLY A 61 -8.74 3.77 -20.10
C GLY A 61 -7.63 3.01 -19.39
N VAL A 62 -7.98 2.05 -18.53
CA VAL A 62 -6.99 1.28 -17.76
C VAL A 62 -6.17 0.39 -18.70
N THR A 63 -4.85 0.50 -18.64
CA THR A 63 -3.91 -0.30 -19.45
C THR A 63 -3.17 -1.35 -18.62
N VAL A 64 -3.05 -1.14 -17.31
CA VAL A 64 -2.44 -2.06 -16.34
C VAL A 64 -3.24 -2.01 -15.05
N GLU A 65 -3.52 -3.16 -14.44
CA GLU A 65 -4.13 -3.23 -13.12
C GLU A 65 -3.65 -4.46 -12.36
N GLY A 66 -3.17 -4.23 -11.14
CA GLY A 66 -2.83 -5.30 -10.20
C GLY A 66 -4.05 -5.72 -9.37
N ALA A 67 -4.10 -6.99 -9.01
CA ALA A 67 -5.05 -7.50 -8.02
C ALA A 67 -4.44 -8.66 -7.25
N GLY A 68 -5.05 -8.97 -6.10
CA GLY A 68 -4.68 -10.16 -5.33
C GLY A 68 -4.79 -11.42 -6.19
N LYS A 69 -3.87 -12.36 -5.99
CA LYS A 69 -3.79 -13.60 -6.80
C LYS A 69 -5.11 -14.37 -6.89
N ASP A 70 -5.97 -14.26 -5.88
CA ASP A 70 -7.29 -14.87 -5.81
C ASP A 70 -8.24 -14.35 -6.92
N HIS A 71 -8.12 -13.07 -7.30
CA HIS A 71 -8.87 -12.51 -8.43
C HIS A 71 -8.32 -12.94 -9.79
N MET A 72 -7.04 -13.28 -9.84
CA MET A 72 -6.24 -13.53 -11.04
C MET A 72 -6.06 -15.03 -11.34
N THR A 73 -6.78 -15.91 -10.63
CA THR A 73 -6.82 -17.35 -10.93
C THR A 73 -7.44 -17.62 -12.31
N ARG A 74 -7.11 -18.76 -12.92
CA ARG A 74 -7.72 -19.19 -14.20
C ARG A 74 -9.24 -19.34 -14.04
N GLY A 75 -10.00 -18.64 -14.86
CA GLY A 75 -11.46 -18.55 -14.75
C GLY A 75 -11.95 -17.65 -13.61
N GLY A 76 -11.03 -16.92 -12.97
CA GLY A 76 -11.29 -16.04 -11.83
C GLY A 76 -12.06 -14.77 -12.20
N SER A 77 -11.97 -13.76 -11.34
CA SER A 77 -12.69 -12.50 -11.57
C SER A 77 -12.10 -11.73 -12.76
N TYR A 78 -10.77 -11.71 -12.88
CA TYR A 78 -10.06 -11.00 -13.94
C TYR A 78 -10.36 -11.60 -15.33
N ASP A 79 -10.33 -12.92 -15.48
CA ASP A 79 -10.66 -13.58 -16.76
C ASP A 79 -12.10 -13.31 -17.20
N ARG A 80 -13.06 -13.38 -16.26
CA ARG A 80 -14.47 -13.09 -16.55
C ARG A 80 -14.70 -11.62 -16.91
N ALA A 81 -14.05 -10.70 -16.20
CA ALA A 81 -14.09 -9.27 -16.55
C ALA A 81 -13.41 -9.01 -17.90
N GLY A 82 -12.33 -9.75 -18.20
CA GLY A 82 -11.63 -9.76 -19.48
C GLY A 82 -12.54 -10.08 -20.65
N ALA A 83 -13.24 -11.21 -20.57
CA ALA A 83 -14.19 -11.62 -21.59
C ALA A 83 -15.32 -10.58 -21.81
N ILE A 84 -15.77 -9.93 -20.73
CA ILE A 84 -16.79 -8.86 -20.80
C ILE A 84 -16.22 -7.62 -21.49
N VAL A 85 -15.04 -7.14 -21.08
CA VAL A 85 -14.49 -5.89 -21.63
C VAL A 85 -14.13 -6.02 -23.11
N GLU A 86 -13.61 -7.17 -23.51
CA GLU A 86 -13.27 -7.45 -24.90
C GLU A 86 -14.53 -7.70 -25.74
N GLY A 87 -15.44 -8.55 -25.26
CA GLY A 87 -16.60 -8.99 -26.04
C GLY A 87 -17.78 -8.02 -26.08
N ILE A 88 -18.03 -7.27 -25.00
CA ILE A 88 -19.17 -6.35 -24.90
C ILE A 88 -18.74 -4.90 -25.10
N PHE A 89 -17.59 -4.53 -24.52
CA PHE A 89 -17.14 -3.14 -24.52
C PHE A 89 -16.11 -2.82 -25.61
N GLY A 90 -15.60 -3.83 -26.31
CA GLY A 90 -14.63 -3.66 -27.40
C GLY A 90 -13.34 -2.99 -26.96
N TYR A 91 -12.93 -3.20 -25.71
CA TYR A 91 -11.73 -2.57 -25.13
C TYR A 91 -10.74 -3.66 -24.67
N PRO A 92 -9.42 -3.51 -24.90
CA PRO A 92 -8.43 -4.51 -24.51
C PRO A 92 -8.42 -4.75 -23.01
N ARG A 93 -8.30 -6.02 -22.60
CA ARG A 93 -8.09 -6.36 -21.19
C ARG A 93 -6.77 -5.75 -20.67
N PRO A 94 -6.75 -5.07 -19.50
CA PRO A 94 -5.53 -4.48 -18.94
C PRO A 94 -4.45 -5.51 -18.62
N PHE A 95 -3.17 -5.12 -18.68
CA PHE A 95 -2.06 -5.97 -18.27
C PHE A 95 -2.16 -6.35 -16.78
N PRO A 96 -2.08 -7.64 -16.42
CA PRO A 96 -2.29 -8.08 -15.05
C PRO A 96 -1.01 -8.04 -14.21
N ILE A 97 -1.15 -7.62 -12.95
CA ILE A 97 -0.10 -7.79 -11.91
C ILE A 97 -0.69 -8.61 -10.75
N PRO A 98 -0.63 -9.95 -10.80
CA PRO A 98 -1.15 -10.81 -9.75
C PRO A 98 -0.22 -10.81 -8.53
N TYR A 99 -0.49 -9.93 -7.56
CA TYR A 99 0.37 -9.81 -6.40
C TYR A 99 0.06 -10.87 -5.33
N GLU A 100 1.13 -11.29 -4.65
CA GLU A 100 1.08 -12.27 -3.56
C GLU A 100 0.69 -11.67 -2.20
N TRP A 101 0.53 -12.54 -1.21
CA TRP A 101 0.10 -12.13 0.12
C TRP A 101 1.15 -11.32 0.89
N PHE A 102 0.65 -10.37 1.68
CA PHE A 102 1.34 -9.88 2.86
C PHE A 102 1.07 -10.85 4.03
N LEU A 103 2.14 -11.30 4.67
CA LEU A 103 2.16 -12.19 5.82
C LEU A 103 2.65 -11.46 7.06
N VAL A 104 2.28 -11.99 8.22
CA VAL A 104 2.83 -11.57 9.52
C VAL A 104 3.31 -12.83 10.25
N GLY A 105 4.62 -12.96 10.41
CA GLY A 105 5.25 -14.15 11.00
C GLY A 105 4.88 -15.43 10.23
N GLY A 106 4.98 -15.37 8.89
CA GLY A 106 4.69 -16.47 7.98
C GLY A 106 3.21 -16.83 7.82
N ARG A 107 2.29 -16.09 8.45
CA ARG A 107 0.84 -16.38 8.42
C ARG A 107 0.08 -15.33 7.63
N LYS A 108 -0.91 -15.78 6.84
CA LYS A 108 -1.84 -14.89 6.15
C LYS A 108 -2.63 -14.09 7.18
N MET A 109 -2.73 -12.78 6.96
CA MET A 109 -3.55 -11.90 7.79
C MET A 109 -5.02 -12.36 7.80
N ALA A 110 -5.60 -12.43 8.98
CA ALA A 110 -6.98 -12.81 9.25
C ALA A 110 -7.52 -11.96 10.41
N SER A 111 -8.26 -10.90 10.09
CA SER A 111 -8.83 -9.97 11.07
C SER A 111 -9.70 -10.67 12.12
N SER A 112 -10.44 -11.72 11.74
CA SER A 112 -11.26 -12.51 12.66
C SER A 112 -10.47 -13.35 13.68
N LYS A 113 -9.17 -13.55 13.45
CA LYS A 113 -8.27 -14.31 14.33
C LYS A 113 -7.28 -13.41 15.08
N GLY A 114 -7.41 -12.08 14.94
CA GLY A 114 -6.46 -11.12 15.51
C GLY A 114 -5.05 -11.22 14.93
N VAL A 115 -4.87 -11.93 13.81
CA VAL A 115 -3.56 -12.09 13.16
C VAL A 115 -3.48 -11.10 12.01
N GLY A 116 -2.72 -10.03 12.17
CA GLY A 116 -2.43 -9.12 11.07
C GLY A 116 -1.89 -7.78 11.54
N LEU A 117 -1.37 -7.04 10.58
CA LEU A 117 -0.91 -5.67 10.77
C LEU A 117 -1.79 -4.77 9.90
N PRO A 118 -2.68 -3.96 10.49
CA PRO A 118 -3.46 -2.97 9.74
C PRO A 118 -2.53 -2.09 8.89
N ALA A 119 -2.94 -1.75 7.68
CA ALA A 119 -2.13 -0.89 6.80
C ALA A 119 -1.76 0.45 7.46
N ALA A 120 -2.65 0.99 8.30
CA ALA A 120 -2.37 2.19 9.08
C ALA A 120 -1.22 1.96 10.08
N GLU A 121 -1.22 0.84 10.80
CA GLU A 121 -0.18 0.51 11.77
C GLU A 121 1.17 0.25 11.08
N PHE A 122 1.16 -0.45 9.94
CA PHE A 122 2.35 -0.63 9.10
C PHE A 122 2.94 0.72 8.65
N ALA A 123 2.09 1.62 8.17
CA ALA A 123 2.50 2.94 7.70
C ALA A 123 2.99 3.87 8.82
N THR A 124 2.54 3.64 10.07
CA THR A 124 3.00 4.42 11.22
C THR A 124 4.27 3.86 11.87
N LEU A 125 4.52 2.56 11.73
CA LEU A 125 5.68 1.90 12.32
C LEU A 125 6.98 2.21 11.57
N LEU A 126 6.90 2.36 10.24
CA LEU A 126 8.05 2.59 9.38
C LEU A 126 8.06 4.02 8.85
N ARG A 127 9.25 4.51 8.55
CA ARG A 127 9.39 5.73 7.74
C ARG A 127 8.76 5.48 6.35
N PRO A 128 8.07 6.45 5.72
CA PRO A 128 7.29 6.21 4.50
C PRO A 128 8.08 5.69 3.31
N ASP A 129 9.33 6.13 3.15
CA ASP A 129 10.28 5.61 2.17
C ASP A 129 10.61 4.15 2.44
N LEU A 130 10.87 3.79 3.70
CA LEU A 130 11.13 2.42 4.11
C LEU A 130 9.90 1.51 3.95
N ALA A 131 8.70 2.04 4.24
CA ALA A 131 7.44 1.34 4.01
C ALA A 131 7.21 1.05 2.52
N ARG A 132 7.49 2.02 1.64
CA ARG A 132 7.44 1.81 0.18
C ARG A 132 8.52 0.85 -0.28
N PHE A 133 9.73 0.96 0.25
CA PHE A 133 10.83 0.05 -0.05
C PHE A 133 10.45 -1.40 0.27
N ALA A 134 9.82 -1.66 1.43
CA ALA A 134 9.32 -2.99 1.78
C ALA A 134 8.31 -3.57 0.79
N ILE A 135 7.54 -2.72 0.09
CA ILE A 135 6.54 -3.12 -0.91
C ILE A 135 7.18 -3.29 -2.30
N VAL A 136 8.11 -2.43 -2.67
CA VAL A 136 8.73 -2.38 -4.01
C VAL A 136 9.84 -3.42 -4.18
N ARG A 137 10.56 -3.73 -3.10
CA ARG A 137 11.70 -4.66 -3.09
C ARG A 137 11.33 -6.08 -3.53
N PRO A 138 10.29 -6.73 -2.99
CA PRO A 138 9.96 -8.08 -3.39
C PRO A 138 9.36 -8.09 -4.80
N HIS A 139 9.68 -9.12 -5.59
CA HIS A 139 8.96 -9.31 -6.84
C HIS A 139 7.48 -9.54 -6.52
N TYR A 140 6.54 -8.94 -7.28
CA TYR A 140 5.10 -8.99 -6.94
C TYR A 140 4.52 -10.41 -6.79
N ARG A 141 5.20 -11.43 -7.32
CA ARG A 141 4.85 -12.86 -7.16
C ARG A 141 5.45 -13.52 -5.90
N GLN A 142 6.11 -12.77 -5.04
CA GLN A 142 6.68 -13.24 -3.78
C GLN A 142 5.84 -12.75 -2.62
N HIS A 143 5.73 -13.58 -1.59
CA HIS A 143 5.03 -13.18 -0.37
C HIS A 143 5.90 -12.15 0.34
N VAL A 144 5.26 -11.12 0.91
CA VAL A 144 5.93 -10.13 1.75
C VAL A 144 5.64 -10.50 3.19
N ASP A 145 6.61 -11.05 3.91
CA ASP A 145 6.46 -11.35 5.33
C ASP A 145 6.99 -10.19 6.16
N PHE A 146 6.14 -9.64 7.03
CA PHE A 146 6.48 -8.52 7.88
C PHE A 146 6.16 -8.86 9.34
N ASP A 147 7.20 -9.20 10.10
CA ASP A 147 7.11 -9.43 11.54
C ASP A 147 7.78 -8.27 12.29
N PRO A 148 7.01 -7.32 12.85
CA PRO A 148 7.58 -6.18 13.56
C PRO A 148 8.23 -6.55 14.90
N GLY A 149 7.95 -7.75 15.44
CA GLY A 149 8.53 -8.21 16.70
C GLY A 149 9.90 -8.88 16.56
N GLY A 150 10.34 -9.15 15.34
CA GLY A 150 11.62 -9.80 15.03
C GLY A 150 12.63 -8.87 14.35
N ASP A 151 13.55 -9.48 13.60
CA ASP A 151 14.64 -8.76 12.91
C ASP A 151 14.22 -8.07 11.60
N THR A 152 12.92 -8.11 11.25
CA THR A 152 12.42 -7.54 9.99
C THR A 152 12.77 -6.06 9.84
N ILE A 153 12.57 -5.26 10.90
CA ILE A 153 12.80 -3.81 10.84
C ILE A 153 14.31 -3.50 10.71
N PRO A 154 15.21 -4.03 11.56
CA PRO A 154 16.64 -3.85 11.37
C PRO A 154 17.13 -4.29 9.98
N ALA A 155 16.72 -5.47 9.51
CA ALA A 155 17.15 -5.99 8.21
C ALA A 155 16.67 -5.11 7.05
N LEU A 156 15.44 -4.57 7.16
CA LEU A 156 14.88 -3.67 6.16
C LEU A 156 15.66 -2.34 6.09
N TYR A 157 16.08 -1.79 7.22
CA TYR A 157 16.96 -0.60 7.26
C TYR A 157 18.33 -0.90 6.65
N ASP A 158 18.97 -2.01 7.01
CA ASP A 158 20.28 -2.38 6.48
C ASP A 158 20.24 -2.57 4.94
N GLU A 159 19.17 -3.17 4.42
CA GLU A 159 18.98 -3.34 2.98
C GLU A 159 18.63 -2.02 2.26
N PHE A 160 17.85 -1.15 2.89
CA PHE A 160 17.58 0.20 2.38
C PHE A 160 18.86 1.04 2.29
N ASP A 161 19.72 0.97 3.31
CA ASP A 161 21.00 1.69 3.36
C ASP A 161 21.98 1.18 2.29
N ARG A 162 22.01 -0.14 2.02
CA ARG A 162 22.74 -0.70 0.87
C ARG A 162 22.17 -0.21 -0.45
N GLY A 163 20.84 -0.13 -0.59
CA GLY A 163 20.21 0.44 -1.79
C GLY A 163 20.58 1.91 -2.02
N ALA A 164 20.65 2.70 -0.95
CA ALA A 164 21.16 4.06 -1.03
C ALA A 164 22.65 4.08 -1.43
N ALA A 165 23.49 3.23 -0.82
CA ALA A 165 24.91 3.12 -1.15
C ALA A 165 25.12 2.75 -2.62
N ALA A 166 24.35 1.80 -3.14
CA ALA A 166 24.37 1.41 -4.54
C ALA A 166 23.92 2.55 -5.46
N PHE A 167 22.85 3.26 -5.11
CA PHE A 167 22.38 4.42 -5.86
C PHE A 167 23.42 5.55 -5.94
N PHE A 168 24.16 5.80 -4.86
CA PHE A 168 25.23 6.81 -4.82
C PHE A 168 26.61 6.27 -5.24
N GLY A 169 26.69 5.07 -5.83
CA GLY A 169 27.91 4.52 -6.43
C GLY A 169 28.96 4.00 -5.45
N ARG A 170 28.58 3.70 -4.21
CA ARG A 170 29.46 3.07 -3.20
C ARG A 170 29.41 1.54 -3.20
N GLU A 171 28.39 0.96 -3.82
CA GLU A 171 28.18 -0.49 -3.94
C GLU A 171 27.74 -0.79 -5.38
N ASP A 172 28.17 -1.93 -5.92
CA ASP A 172 27.79 -2.37 -7.28
C ASP A 172 26.57 -3.30 -7.21
N ASP A 173 25.40 -2.70 -7.03
CA ASP A 173 24.11 -3.40 -7.05
C ASP A 173 23.04 -2.55 -7.77
N PRO A 174 22.97 -2.61 -9.12
CA PRO A 174 22.09 -1.76 -9.91
C PRO A 174 20.60 -2.03 -9.68
N ASP A 175 20.23 -3.25 -9.29
CA ASP A 175 18.83 -3.61 -9.03
C ASP A 175 18.38 -3.07 -7.67
N LEU A 176 19.23 -3.14 -6.65
CA LEU A 176 18.95 -2.55 -5.34
C LEU A 176 18.96 -1.02 -5.39
N ALA A 177 19.86 -0.42 -6.17
CA ALA A 177 19.87 1.02 -6.45
C ALA A 177 18.53 1.47 -7.08
N ARG A 178 18.00 0.71 -8.04
CA ARG A 178 16.70 0.98 -8.67
C ARG A 178 15.54 0.80 -7.69
N THR A 179 15.61 -0.20 -6.84
CA THR A 179 14.60 -0.45 -5.80
C THR A 179 14.55 0.70 -4.80
N PHE A 180 15.72 1.18 -4.35
CA PHE A 180 15.83 2.38 -3.51
C PHE A 180 15.22 3.60 -4.22
N TYR A 181 15.59 3.85 -5.48
CA TYR A 181 15.04 4.94 -6.26
C TYR A 181 13.50 4.91 -6.31
N TYR A 182 12.89 3.77 -6.64
CA TYR A 182 11.43 3.64 -6.74
C TYR A 182 10.70 3.70 -5.38
N SER A 183 11.41 3.56 -4.26
CA SER A 183 10.84 3.79 -2.94
C SER A 183 10.69 5.29 -2.59
N MET A 184 11.24 6.19 -3.41
CA MET A 184 11.22 7.63 -3.19
C MET A 184 10.22 8.32 -4.13
N VAL A 185 9.28 9.10 -3.58
CA VAL A 185 8.24 9.78 -4.38
C VAL A 185 8.83 10.96 -5.15
N ASP A 186 9.62 11.80 -4.48
CA ASP A 186 10.25 13.00 -5.06
C ASP A 186 11.66 12.70 -5.61
N GLY A 187 11.98 11.42 -5.77
CA GLY A 187 13.34 10.94 -6.04
C GLY A 187 14.24 10.97 -4.80
N PRO A 188 15.43 10.36 -4.91
CA PRO A 188 16.40 10.39 -3.82
C PRO A 188 17.00 11.79 -3.69
N GLY A 189 17.01 12.32 -2.46
CA GLY A 189 17.65 13.59 -2.13
C GLY A 189 19.18 13.52 -2.19
N ALA A 190 19.84 14.49 -1.56
CA ALA A 190 21.28 14.46 -1.41
C ALA A 190 21.72 13.24 -0.56
N ASP A 191 22.94 12.78 -0.80
CA ASP A 191 23.49 11.72 0.00
C ASP A 191 23.69 12.17 1.45
N ALA A 192 23.46 11.25 2.37
CA ALA A 192 23.44 11.51 3.80
C ALA A 192 24.12 10.37 4.56
N TYR A 193 24.70 10.72 5.70
CA TYR A 193 25.21 9.70 6.62
C TYR A 193 24.05 8.95 7.27
N ARG A 194 24.05 7.62 7.11
CA ARG A 194 23.03 6.68 7.59
C ARG A 194 23.65 5.76 8.65
N PRO A 195 23.54 6.08 9.94
CA PRO A 195 24.02 5.19 10.99
C PRO A 195 23.15 3.94 11.05
N ARG A 196 23.78 2.79 11.30
CA ARG A 196 23.09 1.49 11.30
C ARG A 196 21.92 1.47 12.29
N PHE A 197 20.72 1.07 11.85
CA PHE A 197 19.52 1.09 12.71
C PHE A 197 19.73 0.37 14.04
N ALA A 198 20.28 -0.85 14.00
CA ALA A 198 20.53 -1.65 15.20
C ALA A 198 21.45 -0.93 16.21
N ARG A 199 22.41 -0.12 15.72
CA ARG A 199 23.30 0.68 16.57
C ARG A 199 22.54 1.81 17.25
N ILE A 200 21.72 2.54 16.49
CA ILE A 200 20.86 3.60 17.04
C ILE A 200 19.88 3.02 18.06
N ALA A 201 19.22 1.92 17.74
CA ALA A 201 18.29 1.23 18.62
C ALA A 201 18.96 0.81 19.95
N HIS A 202 20.18 0.26 19.89
CA HIS A 202 20.96 -0.11 21.07
C HIS A 202 21.35 1.12 21.91
N LEU A 203 21.92 2.16 21.30
CA LEU A 203 22.35 3.37 22.01
C LEU A 203 21.15 4.12 22.61
N SER A 204 20.00 4.10 21.95
CA SER A 204 18.79 4.78 22.44
C SER A 204 18.26 4.22 23.76
N GLN A 205 18.64 2.98 24.11
CA GLN A 205 18.30 2.32 25.37
C GLN A 205 19.27 2.67 26.51
N MET A 206 20.35 3.40 26.24
CA MET A 206 21.37 3.76 27.22
C MET A 206 21.15 5.21 27.70
N PRO A 207 20.64 5.46 28.92
CA PRO A 207 20.24 6.80 29.35
C PRO A 207 21.38 7.82 29.42
N SER A 208 22.62 7.36 29.59
CA SER A 208 23.82 8.20 29.70
C SER A 208 24.46 8.55 28.35
N VAL A 209 23.94 8.02 27.25
CA VAL A 209 24.50 8.25 25.91
C VAL A 209 23.79 9.41 25.23
N ASP A 210 24.55 10.45 24.90
CA ASP A 210 24.14 11.42 23.88
C ASP A 210 24.26 10.77 22.50
N LEU A 211 23.12 10.47 21.89
CA LEU A 211 23.06 9.82 20.59
C LEU A 211 23.61 10.71 19.48
N ALA A 212 23.33 12.01 19.49
CA ALA A 212 23.80 12.92 18.45
C ALA A 212 25.33 12.96 18.45
N ALA A 213 25.92 13.15 19.62
CA ALA A 213 27.38 13.12 19.79
C ALA A 213 27.99 11.74 19.48
N ALA A 214 27.25 10.63 19.70
CA ALA A 214 27.71 9.30 19.32
C ALA A 214 27.74 9.11 17.80
N VAL A 215 26.70 9.55 17.10
CA VAL A 215 26.61 9.49 15.63
C VAL A 215 27.63 10.40 14.96
N GLU A 216 27.82 11.61 15.47
CA GLU A 216 28.81 12.57 14.93
C GLU A 216 30.23 12.00 15.01
N ARG A 217 30.59 11.36 16.11
CA ARG A 217 31.89 10.69 16.25
C ARG A 217 32.09 9.56 15.23
N GLU A 218 31.02 8.85 14.88
CA GLU A 218 31.05 7.71 13.94
C GLU A 218 31.15 8.16 12.49
N LYS A 219 30.45 9.25 12.14
CA LYS A 219 30.46 9.87 10.81
C LYS A 219 31.85 10.37 10.37
N GLY A 220 32.75 10.61 11.33
CA GLY A 220 34.04 11.28 11.10
C GLY A 220 33.93 12.81 11.17
N TYR A 221 35.07 13.50 10.99
CA TYR A 221 35.19 14.97 11.13
C TYR A 221 34.66 15.78 9.94
N GLU A 222 34.05 15.17 8.92
CA GLU A 222 33.53 15.91 7.76
C GLU A 222 32.04 16.29 7.91
N PRO A 223 31.69 17.59 7.82
CA PRO A 223 30.31 18.05 7.94
C PRO A 223 29.55 17.83 6.62
N ILE A 224 28.94 16.66 6.45
CA ILE A 224 27.80 16.54 5.54
C ILE A 224 26.60 17.17 6.26
N ALA A 225 26.01 18.24 5.74
CA ALA A 225 24.93 18.98 6.41
C ALA A 225 23.65 18.14 6.73
N GLN A 226 23.61 16.85 6.36
CA GLN A 226 22.44 15.98 6.44
C GLN A 226 22.83 14.60 7.02
N SER A 227 22.31 14.27 8.20
CA SER A 227 22.33 12.91 8.77
C SER A 227 20.90 12.47 9.03
N LEU A 228 20.58 11.20 8.73
CA LEU A 228 19.26 10.62 9.01
C LEU A 228 19.12 10.07 10.43
N ALA A 229 20.10 10.31 11.32
CA ALA A 229 20.10 9.77 12.69
C ALA A 229 18.85 10.14 13.50
N GLN A 230 18.34 11.37 13.35
CA GLN A 230 17.13 11.80 14.05
C GLN A 230 15.88 11.07 13.54
N GLU A 231 15.80 10.81 12.23
CA GLU A 231 14.69 10.05 11.64
C GLU A 231 14.73 8.57 12.07
N ILE A 232 15.94 7.99 12.11
CA ILE A 232 16.17 6.62 12.58
C ILE A 232 15.85 6.49 14.06
N LEU A 233 16.21 7.48 14.89
CA LEU A 233 15.87 7.52 16.31
C LEU A 233 14.36 7.63 16.54
N ALA A 234 13.68 8.49 15.77
CA ALA A 234 12.23 8.61 15.86
C ALA A 234 11.56 7.26 15.55
N ALA A 235 11.99 6.60 14.47
CA ALA A 235 11.51 5.26 14.14
C ALA A 235 11.85 4.22 15.23
N SER A 236 13.04 4.27 15.83
CA SER A 236 13.45 3.31 16.87
C SER A 236 12.69 3.50 18.19
N ARG A 237 12.12 4.69 18.43
CA ARG A 237 11.27 4.99 19.60
C ARG A 237 9.78 4.78 19.33
N GLY A 238 9.41 4.39 18.11
CA GLY A 238 8.01 4.36 17.67
C GLY A 238 7.35 5.74 17.65
N ASP A 239 8.15 6.82 17.57
CA ASP A 239 7.66 8.19 17.54
C ASP A 239 7.12 8.52 16.14
N MET A 240 5.79 8.57 16.05
CA MET A 240 5.01 8.60 14.81
C MET A 240 4.87 10.00 14.19
N THR A 241 5.62 11.00 14.67
CA THR A 241 5.52 12.39 14.17
C THR A 241 6.55 12.77 13.10
N SER A 242 7.59 11.95 12.88
CA SER A 242 8.77 12.39 12.11
C SER A 242 8.66 12.35 10.59
N SER A 243 7.57 11.81 10.03
CA SER A 243 7.57 11.50 8.59
C SER A 243 6.74 12.40 7.67
N ALA A 244 5.92 13.35 8.17
CA ALA A 244 5.11 14.14 7.23
C ALA A 244 4.59 15.53 7.65
N ILE A 245 4.67 15.98 8.91
CA ILE A 245 3.99 17.24 9.31
C ILE A 245 4.93 18.32 9.87
N ALA A 246 6.05 17.97 10.49
CA ALA A 246 6.92 18.97 11.14
C ALA A 246 7.67 19.90 10.16
N LYS A 247 8.06 19.43 8.97
CA LYS A 247 8.83 20.26 8.00
C LYS A 247 7.98 21.32 7.30
N LYS A 248 6.66 21.15 7.19
CA LYS A 248 5.79 22.16 6.57
C LYS A 248 5.62 23.37 7.49
N GLU A 249 5.34 23.14 8.77
CA GLU A 249 5.18 24.22 9.76
C GLU A 249 6.50 24.95 10.01
N GLU A 250 7.64 24.25 10.00
CA GLU A 250 8.96 24.88 10.16
C GLU A 250 9.38 25.69 8.93
N VAL A 251 9.11 25.19 7.72
CA VAL A 251 9.34 25.95 6.46
C VAL A 251 8.39 27.16 6.36
N GLU A 252 7.13 27.04 6.77
CA GLU A 252 6.18 28.15 6.79
C GLU A 252 6.56 29.20 7.85
N ARG A 253 7.08 28.78 9.01
CA ARG A 253 7.55 29.68 10.08
C ARG A 253 8.81 30.45 9.67
N VAL A 254 9.76 29.79 9.00
CA VAL A 254 10.98 30.44 8.47
C VAL A 254 10.67 31.38 7.30
N SER A 255 9.66 31.06 6.49
CA SER A 255 9.20 31.92 5.38
C SER A 255 8.44 33.16 5.88
N ALA A 256 7.79 33.08 7.04
CA ALA A 256 7.06 34.20 7.66
C ALA A 256 7.95 35.14 8.47
N SER A 257 9.11 34.67 8.98
CA SER A 257 10.07 35.53 9.69
C SER A 257 11.05 36.26 8.77
N ALA A 258 11.02 35.96 7.46
CA ALA A 258 11.87 36.57 6.44
C ALA A 258 11.14 37.66 5.60
N ARG A 259 10.03 38.19 6.11
CA ARG A 259 9.34 39.38 5.56
C ARG A 259 9.24 40.49 6.60
#